data_AF-A0A933Y2D9-F1
#
_entry.id   AF-A0A933Y2D9-F1
#
_cell.length_a   1.000
_cell.length_b   1.000
_cell.length_c   1.000
_cell.angle_alpha   90.00
_cell.angle_beta   90.00
_cell.angle_gamma   90.00
#
_symmetry.space_group_name_H-M   'P 1'
#
loop_
_entity.id
_entity.type
_entity.pdbx_description
1 polymer ?
#
loop_
_entity_poly.entity_id
_entity_poly.type
_entity_poly.pdbx_seq_one_letter_code
_entity_poly.pdbx_strand_id
1 'polypeptide(L)'
;MKPFLHTASLTLLAILALAGAAAAQQTWYVDVAGVPPGDGSQANPYTSIQYGILRPTTQTGDTFVVAPGTYAEDVGYNNRRVHVRSVEGPLATRIDGRANLGVFNGPSDASLEGFRIESAVLEGGSLIGCIVVGTSSSTGVTFGGNVLIRNCTIVGFFRGVEEMFFNATVGSRIESTLLYGNLIDLDLDQQDLAHNAGVSYSFWKTGDLGAWTSGGTPTAAAPGLWNFAAQDFHLAPLSACIDAGVPTQTDPDGSRVDIGALAYDASYAATPTTYCTPKTTSLGCAPLVTWTGSASLSGPDDFVLTAAPALNKKVGKFIWGTVPKASPFAGGTLCVKLPFVRGPHLNSGGSASGLDCSGAYSWHFSQAYMASKSIPAGSILYAQAWGRDPGFADPNNSQLSDAIVFLVEP
;
A
#
# COMPACT_ATOMS: atom_id res chain seq x y z
N MET A 1 75.89 -13.22 50.58
CA MET A 1 75.48 -14.15 49.50
C MET A 1 73.98 -14.37 49.63
N LYS A 2 73.21 -14.05 48.58
CA LYS A 2 71.75 -14.35 48.42
C LYS A 2 71.51 -15.87 48.25
N PRO A 3 70.27 -16.40 48.10
CA PRO A 3 68.92 -16.10 48.67
C PRO A 3 68.22 -17.40 49.20
N PHE A 4 67.01 -17.43 49.78
CA PHE A 4 65.66 -17.63 49.17
C PHE A 4 64.63 -17.66 50.34
N LEU A 5 63.61 -16.79 50.43
CA LEU A 5 62.26 -16.80 49.81
C LEU A 5 61.31 -17.93 50.27
N HIS A 6 60.38 -17.60 51.19
CA HIS A 6 58.94 -17.91 51.10
C HIS A 6 58.16 -17.10 52.17
N THR A 7 57.42 -16.09 51.74
CA THR A 7 56.32 -15.49 52.52
C THR A 7 55.08 -15.49 51.65
N ALA A 8 54.08 -16.27 52.06
CA ALA A 8 52.74 -16.23 51.51
C ALA A 8 52.13 -14.86 51.84
N SER A 9 51.78 -14.09 50.80
CA SER A 9 51.05 -12.83 50.95
C SER A 9 49.59 -13.05 50.57
N LEU A 10 48.72 -12.74 51.52
CA LEU A 10 47.28 -12.69 51.39
C LEU A 10 46.93 -11.44 50.57
N THR A 11 46.44 -11.59 49.33
CA THR A 11 45.83 -10.48 48.58
C THR A 11 44.38 -10.79 48.26
N LEU A 12 43.50 -10.07 48.94
CA LEU A 12 42.06 -10.03 48.77
C LEU A 12 41.70 -9.11 47.58
N LEU A 13 40.98 -9.68 46.62
CA LEU A 13 39.86 -9.12 45.84
C LEU A 13 39.95 -7.68 45.27
N ALA A 14 40.02 -7.58 43.94
CA ALA A 14 39.19 -6.68 43.13
C ALA A 14 39.19 -7.15 41.67
N ILE A 15 38.34 -8.13 41.35
CA ILE A 15 37.90 -8.34 39.96
C ILE A 15 36.86 -7.25 39.70
N LEU A 16 37.30 -6.11 39.18
CA LEU A 16 36.37 -5.14 38.60
C LEU A 16 35.89 -5.74 37.29
N ALA A 17 34.75 -6.43 37.34
CA ALA A 17 34.01 -6.79 36.16
C ALA A 17 33.61 -5.48 35.46
N LEU A 18 34.36 -5.07 34.42
CA LEU A 18 33.78 -4.26 33.35
C LEU A 18 32.83 -5.15 32.54
N ALA A 19 31.73 -5.55 33.17
CA ALA A 19 30.51 -5.77 32.42
C ALA A 19 30.04 -4.37 32.05
N GLY A 20 30.33 -3.93 30.82
CA GLY A 20 29.69 -2.75 30.26
C GLY A 20 28.19 -2.93 30.47
N ALA A 21 27.59 -2.07 31.28
CA ALA A 21 26.15 -2.04 31.40
C ALA A 21 25.60 -1.81 30.00
N ALA A 22 24.97 -2.82 29.41
CA ALA A 22 24.13 -2.59 28.25
C ALA A 22 23.11 -1.54 28.69
N ALA A 23 23.19 -0.33 28.13
CA ALA A 23 22.25 0.71 28.45
C ALA A 23 20.85 0.18 28.11
N ALA A 24 19.92 0.30 29.06
CA ALA A 24 18.54 -0.10 28.80
C ALA A 24 17.99 0.76 27.66
N GLN A 25 17.57 0.11 26.59
CA GLN A 25 16.88 0.72 25.45
C GLN A 25 15.68 1.54 25.97
N GLN A 26 15.67 2.84 25.70
CA GLN A 26 14.60 3.73 26.16
C GLN A 26 13.52 3.90 25.10
N THR A 27 12.31 4.21 25.57
CA THR A 27 11.21 4.62 24.71
C THR A 27 10.95 6.11 24.92
N TRP A 28 11.00 6.86 23.83
CA TRP A 28 10.70 8.29 23.76
C TRP A 28 9.35 8.48 23.08
N TYR A 29 8.54 9.42 23.57
CA TYR A 29 7.24 9.75 23.00
C TYR A 29 7.33 11.09 22.27
N VAL A 30 6.73 11.14 21.09
CA VAL A 30 6.66 12.35 20.27
C VAL A 30 5.21 12.62 19.88
N ASP A 31 4.74 13.83 20.13
CA ASP A 31 3.40 14.31 19.77
C ASP A 31 3.49 15.77 19.32
N VAL A 32 3.20 16.03 18.05
CA VAL A 32 3.25 17.39 17.49
C VAL A 32 2.28 18.36 18.17
N ALA A 33 1.19 17.84 18.76
CA ALA A 33 0.21 18.62 19.50
C ALA A 33 0.62 18.87 20.97
N GLY A 34 1.74 18.30 21.41
CA GLY A 34 2.28 18.49 22.76
C GLY A 34 2.80 19.91 23.02
N VAL A 35 3.34 20.12 24.23
CA VAL A 35 3.91 21.43 24.64
C VAL A 35 5.44 21.39 24.52
N PRO A 36 6.05 22.21 23.64
CA PRO A 36 7.50 22.25 23.51
C PRO A 36 8.20 22.78 24.79
N PRO A 37 9.42 22.32 25.11
CA PRO A 37 10.21 21.37 24.32
C PRO A 37 9.84 19.89 24.54
N GLY A 38 9.04 19.56 25.55
CA GLY A 38 8.85 18.20 26.04
C GLY A 38 10.12 17.62 26.70
N ASP A 39 9.95 16.56 27.49
CA ASP A 39 11.06 15.75 28.02
C ASP A 39 11.11 14.34 27.42
N GLY A 40 10.17 14.03 26.51
CA GLY A 40 10.10 12.76 25.79
C GLY A 40 9.46 11.63 26.59
N SER A 41 9.00 11.88 27.82
CA SER A 41 8.13 10.94 28.54
C SER A 41 6.73 10.92 27.94
N GLN A 42 5.95 9.88 28.22
CA GLN A 42 4.57 9.78 27.75
C GLN A 42 3.67 10.92 28.25
N ALA A 43 3.95 11.46 29.45
CA ALA A 43 3.19 12.56 30.02
C ALA A 43 3.60 13.93 29.46
N ASN A 44 4.81 14.03 28.90
CA ASN A 44 5.38 15.28 28.38
C ASN A 44 6.23 14.98 27.12
N PRO A 45 5.57 14.56 26.02
CA PRO A 45 6.26 14.09 24.82
C PRO A 45 7.04 15.22 24.15
N TYR A 46 8.08 14.87 23.39
CA TYR A 46 8.71 15.82 22.47
C TYR A 46 7.71 16.25 21.40
N THR A 47 7.85 17.46 20.85
CA THR A 47 6.98 17.93 19.76
C THR A 47 7.61 17.81 18.37
N SER A 48 8.88 17.40 18.29
CA SER A 48 9.65 17.18 17.06
C SER A 48 10.46 15.89 17.20
N ILE A 49 10.43 15.08 16.15
CA ILE A 49 11.18 13.84 16.03
C ILE A 49 12.68 14.18 15.98
N GLN A 50 13.07 15.16 15.16
CA GLN A 50 14.47 15.56 15.02
C GLN A 50 15.04 16.09 16.34
N TYR A 51 14.28 16.91 17.06
CA TYR A 51 14.69 17.41 18.37
C TYR A 51 14.93 16.27 19.36
N GLY A 52 14.01 15.30 19.40
CA GLY A 52 14.12 14.10 20.22
C GLY A 52 15.36 13.29 19.90
N ILE A 53 15.58 12.98 18.61
CA ILE A 53 16.76 12.23 18.15
C ILE A 53 18.04 12.94 18.59
N LEU A 54 18.12 14.27 18.48
CA LEU A 54 19.33 15.04 18.79
C LEU A 54 19.68 15.10 20.28
N ARG A 55 18.78 14.68 21.18
CA ARG A 55 19.04 14.76 22.62
C ARG A 55 20.29 13.97 23.03
N PRO A 56 21.13 14.50 23.93
CA PRO A 56 22.29 13.77 24.44
C PRO A 56 21.92 12.50 25.20
N THR A 57 20.69 12.43 25.73
CA THR A 57 20.15 11.26 26.43
C THR A 57 19.71 10.15 25.48
N THR A 58 19.49 10.45 24.20
CA THR A 58 19.09 9.46 23.20
C THR A 58 20.29 8.65 22.74
N GLN A 59 20.18 7.34 22.90
CA GLN A 59 21.22 6.37 22.60
C GLN A 59 20.83 5.49 21.42
N THR A 60 21.84 4.87 20.82
CA THR A 60 21.63 3.81 19.82
C THR A 60 20.79 2.68 20.42
N GLY A 61 19.81 2.20 19.66
CA GLY A 61 18.81 1.24 20.09
C GLY A 61 17.52 1.90 20.54
N ASP A 62 17.50 3.15 21.01
CA ASP A 62 16.27 3.76 21.54
C ASP A 62 15.12 3.76 20.51
N THR A 63 13.89 3.69 21.03
CA THR A 63 12.66 3.73 20.22
C THR A 63 11.92 5.04 20.41
N PHE A 64 11.56 5.69 19.32
CA PHE A 64 10.61 6.80 19.30
C PHE A 64 9.24 6.29 18.88
N VAL A 65 8.25 6.53 19.73
CA VAL A 65 6.83 6.24 19.49
C VAL A 65 6.16 7.56 19.17
N VAL A 66 5.69 7.68 17.93
CA VAL A 66 5.22 8.95 17.36
C VAL A 66 3.71 8.91 17.20
N ALA A 67 3.03 9.88 17.82
CA ALA A 67 1.60 10.08 17.73
C ALA A 67 1.18 10.55 16.32
N PRO A 68 -0.12 10.42 15.97
CA PRO A 68 -0.65 10.98 14.72
C PRO A 68 -0.41 12.47 14.60
N GLY A 69 -0.14 12.93 13.38
CA GLY A 69 0.13 14.34 13.13
C GLY A 69 0.99 14.57 11.90
N THR A 70 1.13 15.84 11.55
CA THR A 70 2.05 16.29 10.49
C THR A 70 3.24 17.00 11.13
N TYR A 71 4.41 16.40 10.98
CA TYR A 71 5.68 16.86 11.52
C TYR A 71 6.44 17.60 10.41
N ALA A 72 6.45 18.93 10.48
CA ALA A 72 7.13 19.78 9.52
C ALA A 72 8.65 19.88 9.81
N GLU A 73 9.38 18.84 9.40
CA GLU A 73 10.81 18.70 9.64
C GLU A 73 11.47 17.72 8.67
N ASP A 74 12.78 17.90 8.45
CA ASP A 74 13.65 16.82 7.97
C ASP A 74 14.11 15.99 9.17
N VAL A 75 14.08 14.66 9.04
CA VAL A 75 14.48 13.74 10.11
C VAL A 75 15.80 13.06 9.75
N GLY A 76 16.89 13.52 10.34
CA GLY A 76 18.22 12.93 10.23
C GLY A 76 18.64 12.18 11.48
N TYR A 77 19.05 10.92 11.32
CA TYR A 77 19.40 10.06 12.45
C TYR A 77 20.81 10.34 12.99
N ASN A 78 21.65 11.08 12.25
CA ASN A 78 22.97 11.54 12.70
C ASN A 78 23.86 10.40 13.24
N ASN A 79 23.94 9.30 12.50
CA ASN A 79 24.63 8.05 12.86
C ASN A 79 24.07 7.32 14.11
N ARG A 80 22.94 7.76 14.68
CA ARG A 80 22.24 7.00 15.72
C ARG A 80 21.42 5.89 15.07
N ARG A 81 21.48 4.68 15.65
CA ARG A 81 20.65 3.56 15.18
C ARG A 81 19.41 3.44 16.06
N VAL A 82 18.50 4.39 15.93
CA VAL A 82 17.22 4.45 16.66
C VAL A 82 16.09 3.87 15.82
N HIS A 83 15.02 3.44 16.46
CA HIS A 83 13.80 2.98 15.81
C HIS A 83 12.73 4.04 15.95
N VAL A 84 12.26 4.62 14.85
CA VAL A 84 11.18 5.62 14.88
C VAL A 84 9.95 4.98 14.27
N ARG A 85 8.88 4.85 15.05
CA ARG A 85 7.64 4.21 14.61
C ARG A 85 6.41 5.07 14.90
N SER A 86 5.55 5.17 13.90
CA SER A 86 4.20 5.72 14.05
C SER A 86 3.32 4.75 14.83
N VAL A 87 2.37 5.28 15.60
CA VAL A 87 1.36 4.46 16.30
C VAL A 87 0.10 4.18 15.47
N GLU A 88 -0.23 5.03 14.49
CA GLU A 88 -1.43 4.90 13.64
C GLU A 88 -1.10 4.73 12.14
N GLY A 89 0.18 4.45 11.82
CA GLY A 89 0.62 4.19 10.46
C GLY A 89 0.66 5.41 9.52
N PRO A 90 0.90 5.17 8.22
CA PRO A 90 1.31 6.21 7.28
C PRO A 90 0.17 7.11 6.81
N LEU A 91 -1.09 6.74 7.05
CA LEU A 91 -2.24 7.60 6.72
C LEU A 91 -2.49 8.69 7.76
N ALA A 92 -2.09 8.46 9.01
CA ALA A 92 -2.32 9.34 10.14
C ALA A 92 -1.08 10.13 10.58
N THR A 93 0.12 9.64 10.22
CA THR A 93 1.39 10.24 10.64
C THR A 93 2.27 10.58 9.44
N ARG A 94 2.55 11.87 9.28
CA ARG A 94 3.28 12.43 8.14
C ARG A 94 4.52 13.20 8.60
N ILE A 95 5.65 12.98 7.93
CA ILE A 95 6.82 13.84 7.99
C ILE A 95 6.82 14.67 6.70
N ASP A 96 6.67 15.99 6.85
CA ASP A 96 6.75 16.97 5.75
C ASP A 96 8.21 17.33 5.48
N GLY A 97 8.96 16.31 5.06
CA GLY A 97 10.38 16.42 4.79
C GLY A 97 11.00 15.08 4.42
N ARG A 98 12.33 15.10 4.31
CA ARG A 98 13.16 13.94 3.99
C ARG A 98 13.56 13.20 5.27
N ALA A 99 13.52 11.88 5.20
CA ALA A 99 14.14 11.02 6.20
C ALA A 99 15.56 10.62 5.78
N ASN A 100 16.55 10.77 6.66
CA ASN A 100 17.92 10.32 6.46
C ASN A 100 18.31 9.36 7.60
N LEU A 101 18.41 8.08 7.24
CA LEU A 101 18.72 6.99 8.16
C LEU A 101 20.06 6.36 7.79
N GLY A 102 20.69 5.75 8.79
CA GLY A 102 21.82 4.86 8.56
C GLY A 102 23.14 5.35 9.15
N VAL A 103 24.17 4.57 8.85
CA VAL A 103 25.57 4.81 9.18
C VAL A 103 26.37 4.39 7.95
N PHE A 104 26.97 5.35 7.25
CA PHE A 104 27.77 5.08 6.07
C PHE A 104 28.79 3.94 6.30
N ASN A 105 28.75 2.90 5.45
CA ASN A 105 29.60 1.69 5.51
C ASN A 105 29.57 0.92 6.85
N GLY A 106 28.52 1.06 7.66
CA GLY A 106 28.35 0.33 8.93
C GLY A 106 27.06 -0.49 8.99
N PRO A 107 26.99 -1.56 9.81
CA PRO A 107 25.73 -2.22 10.08
C PRO A 107 24.80 -1.26 10.83
N SER A 108 23.65 -1.00 10.24
CA SER A 108 22.60 -0.15 10.81
C SER A 108 21.33 -0.97 11.01
N ASP A 109 20.86 -1.03 12.26
CA ASP A 109 19.54 -1.49 12.66
C ASP A 109 18.54 -0.34 12.82
N ALA A 110 18.91 0.89 12.43
CA ALA A 110 18.00 2.03 12.41
C ALA A 110 16.73 1.71 11.62
N SER A 111 15.57 2.17 12.07
CA SER A 111 14.33 2.02 11.31
C SER A 111 13.44 3.25 11.32
N LEU A 112 12.70 3.45 10.23
CA LEU A 112 11.55 4.34 10.13
C LEU A 112 10.33 3.52 9.71
N GLU A 113 9.29 3.54 10.54
CA GLU A 113 8.17 2.60 10.42
C GLU A 113 6.81 3.32 10.44
N GLY A 114 6.01 3.12 9.39
CA GLY A 114 4.61 3.57 9.38
C GLY A 114 4.40 5.06 9.14
N PHE A 115 5.22 5.71 8.31
CA PHE A 115 5.09 7.14 8.01
C PHE A 115 4.75 7.42 6.55
N ARG A 116 4.02 8.49 6.29
CA ARG A 116 4.07 9.16 4.99
C ARG A 116 5.21 10.17 4.98
N ILE A 117 6.09 10.09 4.00
CA ILE A 117 7.29 10.94 3.88
C ILE A 117 7.49 11.44 2.44
N GLU A 118 8.23 12.53 2.26
CA GLU A 118 8.49 13.09 0.92
C GLU A 118 9.58 12.35 0.15
N SER A 119 10.63 11.92 0.86
CA SER A 119 11.73 11.12 0.32
C SER A 119 12.54 10.48 1.45
N ALA A 120 13.35 9.47 1.11
CA ALA A 120 14.28 8.86 2.04
C ALA A 120 15.69 8.74 1.45
N VAL A 121 16.70 8.90 2.31
CA VAL A 121 18.09 8.52 2.06
C VAL A 121 18.46 7.48 3.12
N LEU A 122 18.90 6.30 2.67
CA LEU A 122 19.24 5.18 3.52
C LEU A 122 20.71 4.82 3.35
N GLU A 123 21.56 5.16 4.31
CA GLU A 123 22.95 4.69 4.39
C GLU A 123 23.03 3.44 5.28
N GLY A 124 22.15 2.47 4.99
CA GLY A 124 21.83 1.33 5.86
C GLY A 124 20.54 1.54 6.68
N GLY A 125 20.05 0.46 7.30
CA GLY A 125 18.83 0.49 8.12
C GLY A 125 17.57 0.08 7.34
N SER A 126 16.40 0.35 7.91
CA SER A 126 15.12 -0.16 7.40
C SER A 126 14.08 0.93 7.21
N LEU A 127 13.40 0.89 6.07
CA LEU A 127 12.18 1.65 5.79
C LEU A 127 11.03 0.65 5.71
N ILE A 128 10.05 0.75 6.61
CA ILE A 128 9.01 -0.27 6.78
C ILE A 128 7.62 0.39 6.81
N GLY A 129 6.64 -0.14 6.07
CA GLY A 129 5.26 0.35 6.20
C GLY A 129 5.06 1.80 5.78
N CYS A 130 5.97 2.37 4.97
CA CYS A 130 5.99 3.79 4.66
C CYS A 130 5.36 4.09 3.29
N ILE A 131 4.65 5.22 3.21
CA ILE A 131 4.22 5.81 1.94
C ILE A 131 5.21 6.91 1.58
N VAL A 132 6.01 6.69 0.53
CA VAL A 132 6.97 7.66 0.01
C VAL A 132 6.34 8.33 -1.21
N VAL A 133 6.06 9.61 -1.08
CA VAL A 133 5.40 10.41 -2.11
C VAL A 133 5.71 11.88 -1.88
N GLY A 134 6.28 12.52 -2.89
CA GLY A 134 6.70 13.91 -2.81
C GLY A 134 7.17 14.41 -4.16
N THR A 135 7.22 15.73 -4.30
CA THR A 135 7.72 16.39 -5.53
C THR A 135 9.01 17.17 -5.27
N SER A 136 9.54 17.11 -4.04
CA SER A 136 10.72 17.86 -3.60
C SER A 136 12.05 17.18 -4.00
N SER A 137 12.00 15.93 -4.47
CA SER A 137 13.15 15.18 -4.98
C SER A 137 12.84 14.53 -6.34
N SER A 138 13.88 14.27 -7.14
CA SER A 138 13.77 13.44 -8.35
C SER A 138 13.61 11.96 -8.01
N THR A 139 14.12 11.54 -6.84
CA THR A 139 14.20 10.15 -6.41
C THR A 139 13.44 9.97 -5.10
N GLY A 140 12.59 8.94 -5.01
CA GLY A 140 11.80 8.65 -3.82
C GLY A 140 12.65 8.12 -2.68
N VAL A 141 13.39 7.03 -2.94
CA VAL A 141 14.33 6.44 -1.98
C VAL A 141 15.69 6.28 -2.63
N THR A 142 16.68 6.96 -2.06
CA THR A 142 18.09 6.72 -2.39
C THR A 142 18.70 5.85 -1.30
N PHE A 143 19.49 4.86 -1.67
CA PHE A 143 20.18 4.05 -0.66
C PHE A 143 21.63 3.73 -1.03
N GLY A 144 22.44 3.47 0.01
CA GLY A 144 23.77 2.89 -0.06
C GLY A 144 24.02 2.01 1.17
N GLY A 145 24.80 0.94 1.02
CA GLY A 145 24.98 -0.07 2.07
C GLY A 145 23.76 -1.00 2.25
N ASN A 146 23.75 -1.79 3.33
CA ASN A 146 22.74 -2.84 3.55
C ASN A 146 21.44 -2.27 4.11
N VAL A 147 20.39 -2.25 3.27
CA VAL A 147 19.07 -1.71 3.62
C VAL A 147 17.96 -2.75 3.54
N LEU A 148 16.88 -2.52 4.29
CA LEU A 148 15.61 -3.22 4.14
C LEU A 148 14.52 -2.20 3.78
N ILE A 149 14.00 -2.28 2.56
CA ILE A 149 12.78 -1.55 2.17
C ILE A 149 11.66 -2.58 2.13
N ARG A 150 10.68 -2.45 3.02
CA ARG A 150 9.64 -3.46 3.20
C ARG A 150 8.26 -2.88 3.36
N ASN A 151 7.25 -3.49 2.74
CA ASN A 151 5.85 -3.08 2.88
C ASN A 151 5.72 -1.56 2.63
N CYS A 152 6.39 -1.05 1.61
CA CYS A 152 6.37 0.38 1.30
C CYS A 152 5.58 0.65 0.03
N THR A 153 5.03 1.86 -0.11
CA THR A 153 4.43 2.36 -1.36
C THR A 153 5.23 3.57 -1.81
N ILE A 154 5.89 3.48 -2.97
CA ILE A 154 6.83 4.50 -3.49
C ILE A 154 6.36 4.94 -4.87
N VAL A 155 5.85 6.17 -4.98
CA VAL A 155 5.11 6.60 -6.17
C VAL A 155 5.35 8.06 -6.56
N GLY A 156 5.27 8.34 -7.86
CA GLY A 156 5.25 9.70 -8.40
C GLY A 156 6.62 10.36 -8.61
N PHE A 157 7.71 9.58 -8.65
CA PHE A 157 9.07 10.09 -8.81
C PHE A 157 9.63 9.89 -10.22
N PHE A 158 10.74 10.58 -10.54
CA PHE A 158 11.52 10.22 -11.73
C PHE A 158 12.18 8.85 -11.52
N ARG A 159 12.77 8.61 -10.35
CA ARG A 159 13.24 7.30 -9.89
C ARG A 159 12.53 6.91 -8.60
N GLY A 160 11.88 5.75 -8.57
CA GLY A 160 11.25 5.24 -7.35
C GLY A 160 12.30 4.93 -6.29
N VAL A 161 13.15 3.95 -6.58
CA VAL A 161 14.32 3.60 -5.75
C VAL A 161 15.60 3.66 -6.61
N GLU A 162 16.63 4.30 -6.07
CA GLU A 162 17.94 4.45 -6.71
C GLU A 162 19.05 4.03 -5.73
N GLU A 163 20.01 3.25 -6.23
CA GLU A 163 21.24 2.97 -5.49
C GLU A 163 22.27 4.08 -5.76
N MET A 164 22.84 4.63 -4.68
CA MET A 164 23.99 5.52 -4.74
C MET A 164 25.11 4.96 -3.88
N PHE A 165 26.35 5.11 -4.35
CA PHE A 165 27.61 4.75 -3.70
C PHE A 165 28.12 3.32 -3.93
N PHE A 166 29.17 3.22 -4.74
CA PHE A 166 29.99 2.04 -4.98
C PHE A 166 30.68 1.59 -3.69
N ASN A 167 30.11 0.61 -2.97
CA ASN A 167 30.84 -0.32 -2.10
C ASN A 167 29.93 -1.48 -1.68
N ALA A 168 29.80 -2.46 -2.57
CA ALA A 168 29.42 -3.86 -2.34
C ALA A 168 28.30 -4.09 -1.31
N THR A 169 27.08 -3.85 -1.76
CA THR A 169 25.79 -4.05 -1.08
C THR A 169 25.45 -5.54 -0.91
N VAL A 170 26.25 -6.30 -0.15
CA VAL A 170 25.94 -7.69 0.16
C VAL A 170 24.86 -7.76 1.26
N GLY A 171 23.59 -7.68 0.85
CA GLY A 171 22.45 -8.00 1.72
C GLY A 171 21.25 -7.04 1.69
N SER A 172 21.19 -6.06 0.80
CA SER A 172 20.00 -5.20 0.68
C SER A 172 18.77 -5.97 0.21
N ARG A 173 17.60 -5.63 0.74
CA ARG A 173 16.35 -6.32 0.41
C ARG A 173 15.25 -5.30 0.17
N ILE A 174 14.58 -5.44 -0.97
CA ILE A 174 13.33 -4.75 -1.26
C ILE A 174 12.25 -5.83 -1.32
N GLU A 175 11.32 -5.81 -0.38
CA GLU A 175 10.31 -6.85 -0.25
C GLU A 175 8.90 -6.32 0.00
N SER A 176 7.87 -7.00 -0.52
CA SER A 176 6.46 -6.58 -0.34
C SER A 176 6.22 -5.10 -0.67
N THR A 177 7.00 -4.52 -1.57
CA THR A 177 6.99 -3.07 -1.81
C THR A 177 6.33 -2.76 -3.15
N LEU A 178 5.45 -1.77 -3.14
CA LEU A 178 4.75 -1.27 -4.31
C LEU A 178 5.52 -0.07 -4.89
N LEU A 179 6.08 -0.23 -6.07
CA LEU A 179 6.63 0.84 -6.89
C LEU A 179 5.74 1.03 -8.11
N TYR A 180 5.17 2.23 -8.25
CA TYR A 180 4.24 2.51 -9.35
C TYR A 180 4.15 3.99 -9.67
N GLY A 181 3.91 4.31 -10.94
CA GLY A 181 3.73 5.69 -11.39
C GLY A 181 5.01 6.52 -11.30
N ASN A 182 6.17 5.87 -11.16
CA ASN A 182 7.48 6.50 -11.34
C ASN A 182 7.87 6.42 -12.83
N LEU A 183 8.78 7.29 -13.29
CA LEU A 183 9.31 7.14 -14.65
C LEU A 183 10.15 5.85 -14.76
N ILE A 184 10.98 5.62 -13.74
CA ILE A 184 11.80 4.45 -13.52
C ILE A 184 11.52 3.96 -12.10
N ASP A 185 10.88 2.80 -11.94
CA ASP A 185 10.57 2.28 -10.61
C ASP A 185 11.83 1.89 -9.83
N LEU A 186 12.79 1.24 -10.50
CA LEU A 186 14.04 0.75 -9.90
C LEU A 186 15.23 1.15 -10.77
N ASP A 187 16.20 1.85 -10.20
CA ASP A 187 17.47 2.20 -10.84
C ASP A 187 18.63 1.65 -10.01
N LEU A 188 18.98 0.39 -10.27
CA LEU A 188 19.99 -0.37 -9.53
C LEU A 188 21.13 -0.75 -10.48
N ASP A 189 22.39 -0.72 -10.02
CA ASP A 189 23.54 -1.10 -10.86
C ASP A 189 23.55 -2.62 -11.11
N GLN A 190 23.71 -3.01 -12.38
CA GLN A 190 23.70 -4.41 -12.83
C GLN A 190 24.89 -5.23 -12.29
N GLN A 191 26.01 -4.59 -11.89
CA GLN A 191 27.16 -5.32 -11.32
C GLN A 191 26.95 -5.74 -9.85
N ASP A 192 26.06 -5.05 -9.13
CA ASP A 192 25.76 -5.32 -7.71
C ASP A 192 24.56 -6.28 -7.51
N LEU A 193 23.77 -6.53 -8.57
CA LEU A 193 22.74 -7.59 -8.58
C LEU A 193 23.33 -9.02 -8.63
N ALA A 194 24.60 -9.17 -8.99
CA ALA A 194 25.37 -10.40 -8.79
C ALA A 194 25.79 -10.59 -7.31
N HIS A 195 25.63 -9.55 -6.47
CA HIS A 195 26.12 -9.47 -5.09
C HIS A 195 25.03 -9.16 -4.05
N ASN A 196 23.83 -9.73 -4.20
CA ASN A 196 22.90 -9.98 -3.08
C ASN A 196 21.92 -8.83 -2.69
N ALA A 197 21.69 -7.82 -3.53
CA ALA A 197 20.50 -6.96 -3.42
C ALA A 197 19.27 -7.67 -4.02
N GLY A 198 18.36 -8.15 -3.16
CA GLY A 198 17.21 -8.96 -3.57
C GLY A 198 15.91 -8.17 -3.62
N VAL A 199 15.34 -7.96 -4.81
CA VAL A 199 13.95 -7.52 -4.97
C VAL A 199 13.06 -8.76 -5.03
N SER A 200 12.15 -8.88 -4.07
CA SER A 200 11.29 -10.06 -3.94
C SER A 200 9.87 -9.67 -3.58
N TYR A 201 8.87 -10.42 -4.07
CA TYR A 201 7.46 -10.22 -3.72
C TYR A 201 7.00 -8.75 -3.76
N SER A 202 7.52 -8.00 -4.73
CA SER A 202 7.28 -6.57 -4.88
C SER A 202 6.60 -6.32 -6.22
N PHE A 203 6.03 -5.14 -6.38
CA PHE A 203 5.37 -4.71 -7.60
C PHE A 203 6.18 -3.58 -8.24
N TRP A 204 6.57 -3.73 -9.50
CA TRP A 204 7.28 -2.71 -10.29
C TRP A 204 6.99 -2.90 -11.78
N LYS A 205 7.21 -1.86 -12.57
CA LYS A 205 7.01 -1.81 -14.01
C LYS A 205 7.98 -2.72 -14.75
N THR A 206 7.43 -3.51 -15.68
CA THR A 206 8.22 -4.36 -16.58
C THR A 206 9.21 -3.51 -17.40
N GLY A 207 10.47 -3.92 -17.44
CA GLY A 207 11.51 -3.24 -18.22
C GLY A 207 12.36 -2.24 -17.42
N ASP A 208 11.94 -1.87 -16.21
CA ASP A 208 12.73 -1.04 -15.30
C ASP A 208 13.86 -1.83 -14.61
N LEU A 209 14.04 -3.14 -14.93
CA LEU A 209 15.19 -3.96 -14.48
C LEU A 209 15.65 -4.98 -15.53
N GLY A 210 16.96 -5.08 -15.71
CA GLY A 210 17.63 -6.19 -16.40
C GLY A 210 17.86 -7.39 -15.46
N ALA A 211 17.01 -8.41 -15.59
CA ALA A 211 17.31 -9.83 -15.32
C ALA A 211 18.00 -10.25 -13.99
N TRP A 212 17.29 -10.18 -12.85
CA TRP A 212 17.19 -11.28 -11.87
C TRP A 212 16.18 -10.91 -10.78
N THR A 213 14.98 -11.50 -10.81
CA THR A 213 13.92 -11.28 -9.82
C THR A 213 13.44 -12.63 -9.34
N SER A 214 13.31 -12.83 -8.03
CA SER A 214 12.71 -14.02 -7.45
C SER A 214 11.42 -13.61 -6.72
N GLY A 215 10.29 -14.05 -7.27
CA GLY A 215 8.99 -13.95 -6.60
C GLY A 215 8.24 -12.62 -6.70
N GLY A 216 8.65 -11.67 -7.54
CA GLY A 216 7.78 -10.54 -7.93
C GLY A 216 7.16 -10.78 -9.30
N THR A 217 5.98 -10.20 -9.54
CA THR A 217 5.35 -10.17 -10.86
C THR A 217 5.69 -8.83 -11.52
N PRO A 218 6.72 -8.75 -12.38
CA PRO A 218 6.81 -7.64 -13.33
C PRO A 218 5.57 -7.74 -14.22
N THR A 219 4.57 -6.90 -13.98
CA THR A 219 3.35 -6.89 -14.79
C THR A 219 3.23 -5.58 -15.56
N ALA A 220 2.75 -5.67 -16.80
CA ALA A 220 2.31 -4.51 -17.55
C ALA A 220 0.93 -3.99 -17.07
N ALA A 221 0.32 -4.65 -16.08
CA ALA A 221 -0.97 -4.28 -15.52
C ALA A 221 -0.80 -3.23 -14.42
N ALA A 222 -1.85 -2.45 -14.14
CA ALA A 222 -1.85 -1.57 -12.98
C ALA A 222 -1.93 -2.39 -11.68
N PRO A 223 -1.39 -1.89 -10.56
CA PRO A 223 -1.43 -2.58 -9.27
C PRO A 223 -2.84 -2.72 -8.68
N GLY A 224 -3.84 -2.01 -9.23
CA GLY A 224 -5.20 -1.99 -8.72
C GLY A 224 -5.30 -1.21 -7.41
N LEU A 225 -4.98 0.08 -7.45
CA LEU A 225 -5.16 1.00 -6.33
C LEU A 225 -6.52 1.67 -6.40
N TRP A 226 -7.05 2.07 -5.25
CA TRP A 226 -8.39 2.65 -5.14
C TRP A 226 -8.53 3.94 -5.97
N ASN A 227 -7.65 4.92 -5.77
CA ASN A 227 -7.60 6.11 -6.61
C ASN A 227 -6.21 6.74 -6.60
N PHE A 228 -5.36 6.30 -7.52
CA PHE A 228 -3.99 6.78 -7.64
C PHE A 228 -3.89 8.30 -7.87
N ALA A 229 -4.78 8.87 -8.70
CA ALA A 229 -4.77 10.30 -9.02
C ALA A 229 -5.12 11.18 -7.81
N ALA A 230 -5.99 10.69 -6.92
CA ALA A 230 -6.32 11.33 -5.66
C ALA A 230 -5.33 10.99 -4.52
N GLN A 231 -4.26 10.23 -4.81
CA GLN A 231 -3.30 9.70 -3.83
C GLN A 231 -3.92 8.79 -2.76
N ASP A 232 -5.02 8.13 -3.09
CA ASP A 232 -5.60 7.06 -2.31
C ASP A 232 -4.98 5.72 -2.75
N PHE A 233 -4.05 5.26 -1.93
CA PHE A 233 -3.22 4.09 -2.20
C PHE A 233 -3.75 2.81 -1.55
N HIS A 234 -4.98 2.79 -1.04
CA HIS A 234 -5.60 1.53 -0.61
C HIS A 234 -5.69 0.57 -1.81
N LEU A 235 -5.56 -0.73 -1.53
CA LEU A 235 -5.72 -1.74 -2.58
C LEU A 235 -7.20 -1.84 -2.97
N ALA A 236 -7.47 -1.81 -4.27
CA ALA A 236 -8.81 -2.01 -4.81
C ALA A 236 -9.17 -3.50 -4.86
N PRO A 237 -10.47 -3.84 -4.94
CA PRO A 237 -10.92 -5.23 -5.08
C PRO A 237 -10.26 -5.92 -6.28
N LEU A 238 -9.77 -7.15 -6.07
CA LEU A 238 -9.06 -7.94 -7.07
C LEU A 238 -7.70 -7.36 -7.51
N SER A 239 -7.13 -6.44 -6.71
CA SER A 239 -5.75 -5.99 -6.89
C SER A 239 -4.79 -7.18 -6.95
N ALA A 240 -3.80 -7.08 -7.83
CA ALA A 240 -2.72 -8.06 -7.93
C ALA A 240 -1.76 -8.01 -6.72
N CYS A 241 -1.88 -6.99 -5.88
CA CYS A 241 -1.06 -6.80 -4.69
C CYS A 241 -1.63 -7.51 -3.46
N ILE A 242 -2.88 -8.00 -3.53
CA ILE A 242 -3.52 -8.71 -2.42
C ILE A 242 -2.92 -10.12 -2.28
N ASP A 243 -2.57 -10.51 -1.05
CA ASP A 243 -1.95 -11.78 -0.66
C ASP A 243 -0.67 -12.09 -1.46
N ALA A 244 0.03 -11.06 -1.95
CA ALA A 244 1.11 -11.21 -2.94
C ALA A 244 2.51 -10.93 -2.38
N GLY A 245 2.63 -10.37 -1.18
CA GLY A 245 3.89 -10.03 -0.51
C GLY A 245 4.62 -11.26 0.06
N VAL A 246 5.60 -11.10 0.95
CA VAL A 246 6.42 -12.24 1.39
C VAL A 246 5.60 -13.31 2.14
N PRO A 247 5.73 -14.62 1.83
CA PRO A 247 4.88 -15.67 2.41
C PRO A 247 5.01 -15.90 3.92
N THR A 248 6.06 -15.35 4.55
CA THR A 248 6.33 -15.51 5.98
C THR A 248 5.71 -14.41 6.84
N GLN A 249 5.05 -13.42 6.22
CA GLN A 249 4.38 -12.33 6.92
C GLN A 249 2.88 -12.37 6.62
N THR A 250 2.10 -11.80 7.53
CA THR A 250 0.64 -11.77 7.47
C THR A 250 0.11 -10.37 7.73
N ASP A 251 -0.99 -10.04 7.08
CA ASP A 251 -1.76 -8.82 7.36
C ASP A 251 -2.61 -8.96 8.63
N PRO A 252 -3.22 -7.86 9.13
CA PRO A 252 -4.04 -7.89 10.35
C PRO A 252 -5.22 -8.87 10.33
N ASP A 253 -5.71 -9.25 9.15
CA ASP A 253 -6.77 -10.25 8.96
C ASP A 253 -6.24 -11.71 8.97
N GLY A 254 -4.93 -11.88 9.09
CA GLY A 254 -4.23 -13.17 9.10
C GLY A 254 -3.97 -13.78 7.72
N SER A 255 -4.33 -13.07 6.64
CA SER A 255 -3.97 -13.47 5.27
C SER A 255 -2.48 -13.26 5.02
N ARG A 256 -1.97 -13.65 3.84
CA ARG A 256 -0.57 -13.41 3.49
C ARG A 256 -0.38 -11.91 3.31
N VAL A 257 0.74 -11.36 3.77
CA VAL A 257 0.99 -9.91 3.65
C VAL A 257 0.81 -9.43 2.20
N ASP A 258 0.14 -8.29 2.06
CA ASP A 258 -0.04 -7.59 0.81
C ASP A 258 1.24 -6.90 0.34
N ILE A 259 1.27 -6.52 -0.94
CA ILE A 259 2.31 -5.65 -1.48
C ILE A 259 1.90 -4.20 -1.29
N GLY A 260 2.76 -3.41 -0.65
CA GLY A 260 2.55 -1.99 -0.39
C GLY A 260 2.53 -1.66 1.10
N ALA A 261 2.32 -0.39 1.41
CA ALA A 261 2.25 0.11 2.80
C ALA A 261 0.89 -0.07 3.47
N LEU A 262 -0.16 -0.36 2.70
CA LEU A 262 -1.53 -0.49 3.19
C LEU A 262 -2.03 -1.89 2.84
N ALA A 263 -2.45 -2.64 3.86
CA ALA A 263 -3.17 -3.88 3.67
C ALA A 263 -4.55 -3.61 3.05
N TYR A 264 -5.08 -4.59 2.33
CA TYR A 264 -6.41 -4.58 1.77
C TYR A 264 -7.44 -4.64 2.89
N ASP A 265 -8.31 -3.63 2.90
CA ASP A 265 -9.43 -3.55 3.83
C ASP A 265 -10.74 -3.70 3.04
N ALA A 266 -11.40 -4.84 3.21
CA ALA A 266 -12.70 -5.10 2.60
C ALA A 266 -13.82 -4.19 3.14
N SER A 267 -13.57 -3.45 4.23
CA SER A 267 -14.45 -2.43 4.80
C SER A 267 -14.16 -1.01 4.29
N TYR A 268 -13.14 -0.84 3.44
CA TYR A 268 -12.81 0.44 2.82
C TYR A 268 -13.50 0.62 1.47
N ALA A 269 -14.36 1.64 1.36
CA ALA A 269 -14.91 2.11 0.10
C ALA A 269 -15.27 3.60 0.14
N ALA A 270 -14.25 4.45 0.31
CA ALA A 270 -14.44 5.89 0.54
C ALA A 270 -15.19 6.62 -0.59
N THR A 271 -15.01 6.16 -1.83
CA THR A 271 -15.80 6.60 -2.99
C THR A 271 -16.14 5.39 -3.84
N PRO A 272 -17.25 5.40 -4.59
CA PRO A 272 -17.50 4.36 -5.57
C PRO A 272 -16.32 4.28 -6.56
N THR A 273 -15.88 3.06 -6.87
CA THR A 273 -14.72 2.81 -7.72
C THR A 273 -14.99 1.61 -8.62
N THR A 274 -14.63 1.72 -9.89
CA THR A 274 -14.72 0.57 -10.82
C THR A 274 -13.52 -0.36 -10.67
N TYR A 275 -13.77 -1.64 -10.90
CA TYR A 275 -12.77 -2.70 -10.86
C TYR A 275 -13.14 -3.78 -11.88
N CYS A 276 -12.24 -4.74 -12.12
CA CYS A 276 -12.40 -5.79 -13.13
C CYS A 276 -12.31 -5.28 -14.58
N THR A 277 -12.31 -6.19 -15.54
CA THR A 277 -12.21 -5.87 -16.97
C THR A 277 -13.53 -6.23 -17.68
N PRO A 278 -14.08 -5.33 -18.50
CA PRO A 278 -15.29 -5.63 -19.27
C PRO A 278 -14.99 -6.65 -20.37
N LYS A 279 -16.03 -7.35 -20.82
CA LYS A 279 -15.94 -8.24 -21.98
C LYS A 279 -16.28 -7.46 -23.26
N THR A 280 -15.41 -7.57 -24.28
CA THR A 280 -15.72 -7.08 -25.62
C THR A 280 -16.91 -7.83 -26.22
N THR A 281 -17.93 -7.09 -26.64
CA THR A 281 -19.14 -7.60 -27.30
C THR A 281 -18.88 -7.99 -28.74
N SER A 282 -19.84 -8.67 -29.37
CA SER A 282 -19.78 -9.08 -30.77
C SER A 282 -19.67 -7.94 -31.78
N LEU A 283 -20.01 -6.70 -31.38
CA LEU A 283 -19.83 -5.49 -32.20
C LEU A 283 -18.65 -4.60 -31.75
N GLY A 284 -17.82 -5.10 -30.84
CA GLY A 284 -16.55 -4.45 -30.46
C GLY A 284 -16.62 -3.42 -29.34
N CYS A 285 -17.80 -3.10 -28.77
CA CYS A 285 -17.87 -2.30 -27.55
C CYS A 285 -17.58 -3.12 -26.30
N ALA A 286 -17.13 -2.45 -25.24
CA ALA A 286 -16.93 -3.01 -23.91
C ALA A 286 -17.66 -2.13 -22.89
N PRO A 287 -18.77 -2.58 -22.28
CA PRO A 287 -19.57 -1.75 -21.39
C PRO A 287 -18.78 -1.39 -20.12
N LEU A 288 -18.71 -0.12 -19.78
CA LEU A 288 -18.11 0.37 -18.54
C LEU A 288 -19.20 0.89 -17.61
N VAL A 289 -19.12 0.52 -16.33
CA VAL A 289 -20.00 1.00 -15.28
C VAL A 289 -19.57 2.41 -14.90
N THR A 290 -20.54 3.30 -14.86
CA THR A 290 -20.44 4.66 -14.36
C THR A 290 -21.59 4.88 -13.39
N TRP A 291 -21.51 5.93 -12.58
CA TRP A 291 -22.56 6.25 -11.63
C TRP A 291 -22.78 7.76 -11.52
N THR A 292 -23.94 8.13 -11.02
CA THR A 292 -24.26 9.47 -10.52
C THR A 292 -24.84 9.35 -9.12
N GLY A 293 -24.78 10.42 -8.33
CA GLY A 293 -25.32 10.43 -6.97
C GLY A 293 -24.47 9.65 -5.98
N SER A 294 -24.99 9.45 -4.76
CA SER A 294 -24.39 8.59 -3.74
C SER A 294 -25.38 7.53 -3.25
N ALA A 295 -24.89 6.31 -3.02
CA ALA A 295 -25.72 5.24 -2.48
C ALA A 295 -25.99 5.53 -0.99
N SER A 296 -27.12 6.17 -0.68
CA SER A 296 -27.44 6.61 0.69
C SER A 296 -28.86 6.20 1.08
N LEU A 297 -29.06 5.83 2.35
CA LEU A 297 -30.38 5.48 2.91
C LEU A 297 -31.16 6.70 3.42
N SER A 298 -30.50 7.83 3.69
CA SER A 298 -31.14 9.04 4.22
C SER A 298 -30.85 10.34 3.44
N GLY A 299 -29.89 10.31 2.52
CA GLY A 299 -29.52 11.40 1.63
C GLY A 299 -30.42 11.51 0.39
N PRO A 300 -29.94 12.16 -0.69
CA PRO A 300 -30.63 12.18 -1.98
C PRO A 300 -30.85 10.78 -2.56
N ASP A 301 -32.04 10.50 -3.08
CA ASP A 301 -32.35 9.24 -3.79
C ASP A 301 -32.01 9.40 -5.28
N ASP A 302 -30.71 9.51 -5.58
CA ASP A 302 -30.19 9.82 -6.92
C ASP A 302 -29.06 8.88 -7.41
N PHE A 303 -28.83 7.77 -6.70
CA PHE A 303 -27.79 6.81 -7.07
C PHE A 303 -28.17 5.97 -8.29
N VAL A 304 -27.62 6.31 -9.45
CA VAL A 304 -27.92 5.62 -10.72
C VAL A 304 -26.66 4.96 -11.25
N LEU A 305 -26.71 3.64 -11.41
CA LEU A 305 -25.68 2.86 -12.09
C LEU A 305 -25.97 2.81 -13.59
N THR A 306 -24.98 3.10 -14.43
CA THR A 306 -25.09 3.04 -15.89
C THR A 306 -23.94 2.25 -16.50
N ALA A 307 -24.24 1.23 -17.30
CA ALA A 307 -23.24 0.48 -18.05
C ALA A 307 -23.35 0.76 -19.55
N ALA A 308 -22.33 1.42 -20.12
CA ALA A 308 -22.28 1.84 -21.51
C ALA A 308 -20.81 1.94 -22.02
N PRO A 309 -20.55 1.88 -23.34
CA PRO A 309 -21.48 1.51 -24.39
C PRO A 309 -21.81 0.01 -24.38
N ALA A 310 -23.09 -0.32 -24.55
CA ALA A 310 -23.61 -1.69 -24.64
C ALA A 310 -24.31 -1.90 -25.99
N LEU A 311 -24.55 -3.16 -26.36
CA LEU A 311 -25.37 -3.45 -27.54
C LEU A 311 -26.78 -2.88 -27.37
N ASN A 312 -27.28 -2.12 -28.35
CA ASN A 312 -28.62 -1.53 -28.32
C ASN A 312 -29.74 -2.60 -28.35
N LYS A 313 -30.88 -2.26 -27.74
CA LYS A 313 -32.11 -3.08 -27.67
C LYS A 313 -31.93 -4.49 -27.11
N LYS A 314 -31.03 -4.65 -26.13
CA LYS A 314 -30.80 -5.92 -25.45
C LYS A 314 -31.38 -5.90 -24.06
N VAL A 315 -31.87 -7.05 -23.63
CA VAL A 315 -32.30 -7.26 -22.25
C VAL A 315 -31.06 -7.54 -21.40
N GLY A 316 -31.04 -6.94 -20.22
CA GLY A 316 -29.98 -7.12 -19.24
C GLY A 316 -30.44 -6.78 -17.83
N LYS A 317 -29.49 -6.68 -16.92
CA LYS A 317 -29.65 -6.29 -15.52
C LYS A 317 -28.31 -6.03 -14.88
N PHE A 318 -28.33 -5.34 -13.75
CA PHE A 318 -27.24 -5.43 -12.81
C PHE A 318 -27.41 -6.65 -11.90
N ILE A 319 -26.29 -7.25 -11.54
CA ILE A 319 -26.15 -8.23 -10.47
C ILE A 319 -25.29 -7.62 -9.37
N TRP A 320 -25.54 -7.96 -8.10
CA TRP A 320 -24.76 -7.41 -7.00
C TRP A 320 -24.62 -8.37 -5.81
N GLY A 321 -23.60 -8.14 -4.98
CA GLY A 321 -23.31 -8.91 -3.77
C GLY A 321 -22.38 -8.17 -2.83
N THR A 322 -21.90 -8.83 -1.78
CA THR A 322 -21.04 -8.23 -0.73
C THR A 322 -19.58 -8.69 -0.81
N VAL A 323 -19.23 -9.52 -1.78
CA VAL A 323 -17.87 -10.05 -1.94
C VAL A 323 -17.49 -9.99 -3.42
N PRO A 324 -16.33 -9.41 -3.77
CA PRO A 324 -15.81 -9.43 -5.12
C PRO A 324 -15.23 -10.80 -5.43
N LYS A 325 -15.30 -11.23 -6.70
CA LYS A 325 -14.58 -12.43 -7.15
C LYS A 325 -14.43 -12.39 -8.66
N ALA A 326 -13.21 -12.51 -9.18
CA ALA A 326 -13.00 -12.83 -10.59
C ALA A 326 -13.22 -14.33 -10.82
N SER A 327 -14.21 -14.69 -11.63
CA SER A 327 -14.47 -16.06 -12.09
C SER A 327 -14.74 -16.05 -13.60
N PRO A 328 -14.15 -16.99 -14.38
CA PRO A 328 -14.49 -17.13 -15.79
C PRO A 328 -15.99 -17.36 -15.98
N PHE A 329 -16.63 -16.55 -16.84
CA PHE A 329 -18.07 -16.61 -17.06
C PHE A 329 -18.44 -16.10 -18.45
N ALA A 330 -19.16 -16.91 -19.23
CA ALA A 330 -19.68 -16.55 -20.56
C ALA A 330 -18.64 -15.89 -21.50
N GLY A 331 -17.39 -16.36 -21.47
CA GLY A 331 -16.30 -15.84 -22.31
C GLY A 331 -15.74 -14.49 -21.83
N GLY A 332 -16.05 -14.08 -20.61
CA GLY A 332 -15.44 -12.95 -19.91
C GLY A 332 -15.28 -13.27 -18.42
N THR A 333 -15.41 -12.27 -17.56
CA THR A 333 -15.21 -12.40 -16.11
C THR A 333 -16.48 -11.98 -15.37
N LEU A 334 -17.03 -12.88 -14.56
CA LEU A 334 -17.96 -12.52 -13.49
C LEU A 334 -17.12 -11.97 -12.33
N CYS A 335 -17.40 -10.75 -11.89
CA CYS A 335 -16.57 -10.01 -10.93
C CYS A 335 -17.20 -9.93 -9.52
N VAL A 336 -18.39 -10.51 -9.35
CA VAL A 336 -19.15 -10.58 -8.10
C VAL A 336 -19.28 -12.05 -7.69
N LYS A 337 -18.97 -12.37 -6.42
CA LYS A 337 -19.01 -13.75 -5.92
C LYS A 337 -20.44 -14.30 -5.93
N LEU A 338 -20.57 -15.58 -6.29
CA LEU A 338 -21.81 -16.33 -6.11
C LEU A 338 -22.01 -16.74 -4.64
N PRO A 339 -23.25 -16.77 -4.13
CA PRO A 339 -24.49 -16.30 -4.78
C PRO A 339 -24.60 -14.77 -4.80
N PHE A 340 -25.10 -14.22 -5.90
CA PHE A 340 -25.38 -12.78 -6.04
C PHE A 340 -26.89 -12.53 -6.17
N VAL A 341 -27.30 -11.30 -5.88
CA VAL A 341 -28.66 -10.81 -6.09
C VAL A 341 -28.81 -10.31 -7.53
N ARG A 342 -29.96 -10.62 -8.14
CA ARG A 342 -30.31 -10.15 -9.49
C ARG A 342 -31.19 -8.90 -9.37
N GLY A 343 -30.76 -7.81 -9.98
CA GLY A 343 -31.55 -6.59 -10.11
C GLY A 343 -32.76 -6.73 -11.04
N PRO A 344 -33.51 -5.64 -11.24
CA PRO A 344 -34.66 -5.61 -12.14
C PRO A 344 -34.28 -5.97 -13.59
N HIS A 345 -35.27 -6.23 -14.43
CA HIS A 345 -35.04 -6.37 -15.87
C HIS A 345 -34.86 -5.00 -16.50
N LEU A 346 -33.80 -4.84 -17.28
CA LEU A 346 -33.46 -3.61 -17.99
C LEU A 346 -33.44 -3.85 -19.49
N ASN A 347 -33.64 -2.77 -20.26
CA ASN A 347 -33.42 -2.73 -21.69
C ASN A 347 -32.34 -1.68 -21.98
N SER A 348 -31.37 -2.00 -22.84
CA SER A 348 -30.28 -1.08 -23.16
C SER A 348 -30.69 0.10 -24.05
N GLY A 349 -31.90 0.11 -24.64
CA GLY A 349 -32.34 1.23 -25.48
C GLY A 349 -31.41 1.46 -26.69
N GLY A 350 -31.03 2.70 -26.97
CA GLY A 350 -30.15 3.08 -28.09
C GLY A 350 -30.87 3.24 -29.43
N SER A 351 -30.10 3.28 -30.52
CA SER A 351 -30.57 3.52 -31.90
C SER A 351 -31.79 2.70 -32.27
N ALA A 352 -32.80 3.35 -32.86
CA ALA A 352 -34.08 2.74 -33.23
C ALA A 352 -33.97 1.73 -34.39
N SER A 353 -32.93 1.82 -35.22
CA SER A 353 -32.62 0.89 -36.32
C SER A 353 -31.20 0.34 -36.20
N GLY A 354 -30.97 -0.85 -36.75
CA GLY A 354 -29.66 -1.51 -36.70
C GLY A 354 -29.30 -2.08 -35.33
N LEU A 355 -28.23 -2.87 -35.32
CA LEU A 355 -27.52 -3.31 -34.11
C LEU A 355 -26.21 -2.54 -34.03
N ASP A 356 -26.00 -1.84 -32.91
CA ASP A 356 -24.82 -1.03 -32.67
C ASP A 356 -24.52 -0.94 -31.16
N CYS A 357 -23.51 -0.15 -30.81
CA CYS A 357 -23.03 0.06 -29.44
C CYS A 357 -23.62 1.31 -28.76
N SER A 358 -24.78 1.80 -29.21
CA SER A 358 -25.43 2.99 -28.62
C SER A 358 -26.25 2.70 -27.37
N GLY A 359 -26.33 1.44 -26.94
CA GLY A 359 -27.12 1.04 -25.79
C GLY A 359 -26.46 1.38 -24.45
N ALA A 360 -27.28 1.50 -23.41
CA ALA A 360 -26.86 1.68 -22.03
C ALA A 360 -27.84 0.99 -21.08
N TYR A 361 -27.34 0.16 -20.15
CA TYR A 361 -28.17 -0.32 -19.04
C TYR A 361 -28.12 0.69 -17.91
N SER A 362 -29.24 1.33 -17.59
CA SER A 362 -29.34 2.29 -16.49
C SER A 362 -30.28 1.77 -15.41
N TRP A 363 -29.83 1.85 -14.14
CA TRP A 363 -30.58 1.41 -12.99
C TRP A 363 -30.47 2.40 -11.84
N HIS A 364 -31.61 2.97 -11.44
CA HIS A 364 -31.75 3.69 -10.19
C HIS A 364 -31.76 2.70 -9.02
N PHE A 365 -30.66 2.64 -8.27
CA PHE A 365 -30.49 1.78 -7.09
C PHE A 365 -31.08 2.50 -5.87
N SER A 366 -32.40 2.66 -5.87
CA SER A 366 -33.08 3.56 -4.96
C SER A 366 -33.08 3.11 -3.49
N GLN A 367 -33.33 4.05 -2.59
CA GLN A 367 -33.61 3.83 -1.17
C GLN A 367 -34.70 2.78 -0.96
N ALA A 368 -35.80 2.87 -1.72
CA ALA A 368 -36.87 1.89 -1.66
C ALA A 368 -36.40 0.47 -2.06
N TYR A 369 -35.53 0.37 -3.07
CA TYR A 369 -34.92 -0.92 -3.43
C TYR A 369 -34.02 -1.44 -2.32
N MET A 370 -33.14 -0.59 -1.77
CA MET A 370 -32.24 -0.95 -0.68
C MET A 370 -33.00 -1.44 0.56
N ALA A 371 -34.05 -0.71 0.96
CA ALA A 371 -34.95 -1.10 2.04
C ALA A 371 -35.64 -2.44 1.78
N SER A 372 -36.11 -2.69 0.55
CA SER A 372 -36.73 -3.98 0.16
C SER A 372 -35.77 -5.18 0.22
N LYS A 373 -34.47 -4.90 0.28
CA LYS A 373 -33.39 -5.90 0.37
C LYS A 373 -32.72 -5.92 1.74
N SER A 374 -33.23 -5.14 2.70
CA SER A 374 -32.68 -5.02 4.05
C SER A 374 -31.19 -4.69 4.06
N ILE A 375 -30.75 -3.82 3.16
CA ILE A 375 -29.35 -3.38 3.07
C ILE A 375 -29.11 -2.32 4.16
N PRO A 376 -28.26 -2.57 5.15
CA PRO A 376 -27.96 -1.57 6.19
C PRO A 376 -26.94 -0.53 5.70
N ALA A 377 -26.95 0.64 6.33
CA ALA A 377 -25.87 1.62 6.21
C ALA A 377 -24.52 0.98 6.64
N GLY A 378 -23.43 1.39 5.99
CA GLY A 378 -22.11 0.78 6.16
C GLY A 378 -21.87 -0.46 5.29
N SER A 379 -22.88 -0.94 4.54
CA SER A 379 -22.68 -2.08 3.64
C SER A 379 -21.80 -1.69 2.46
N ILE A 380 -20.81 -2.52 2.15
CA ILE A 380 -20.06 -2.44 0.89
C ILE A 380 -20.66 -3.41 -0.10
N LEU A 381 -21.06 -2.88 -1.25
CA LEU A 381 -21.69 -3.64 -2.33
C LEU A 381 -20.83 -3.61 -3.59
N TYR A 382 -20.86 -4.74 -4.28
CA TYR A 382 -20.18 -4.97 -5.54
C TYR A 382 -21.22 -5.25 -6.60
N ALA A 383 -21.25 -4.47 -7.69
CA ALA A 383 -22.24 -4.61 -8.75
C ALA A 383 -21.59 -4.73 -10.14
N GLN A 384 -22.20 -5.51 -11.03
CA GLN A 384 -21.77 -5.71 -12.41
C GLN A 384 -23.00 -5.76 -13.33
N ALA A 385 -22.92 -5.18 -14.52
CA ALA A 385 -23.96 -5.32 -15.53
C ALA A 385 -23.76 -6.59 -16.36
N TRP A 386 -24.86 -7.33 -16.56
CA TRP A 386 -24.97 -8.46 -17.46
C TRP A 386 -26.06 -8.18 -18.48
N GLY A 387 -25.82 -8.55 -19.74
CA GLY A 387 -26.82 -8.44 -20.80
C GLY A 387 -26.68 -9.52 -21.86
N ARG A 388 -27.66 -9.60 -22.75
CA ARG A 388 -27.62 -10.52 -23.90
C ARG A 388 -26.70 -10.00 -25.00
N ASP A 389 -25.95 -10.91 -25.61
CA ASP A 389 -25.17 -10.70 -26.83
C ASP A 389 -25.33 -11.90 -27.77
N PRO A 390 -26.34 -11.89 -28.66
CA PRO A 390 -26.61 -13.01 -29.57
C PRO A 390 -25.58 -13.14 -30.71
N GLY A 391 -24.61 -12.22 -30.84
CA GLY A 391 -23.58 -12.31 -31.86
C GLY A 391 -22.52 -13.37 -31.54
N PHE A 392 -22.48 -13.87 -30.30
CA PHE A 392 -21.70 -15.05 -29.91
C PHE A 392 -22.63 -16.25 -29.67
N ALA A 393 -22.11 -17.45 -29.93
CA ALA A 393 -22.79 -18.70 -29.58
C ALA A 393 -22.81 -18.94 -28.06
N ASP A 394 -23.78 -19.73 -27.59
CA ASP A 394 -23.75 -20.27 -26.24
C ASP A 394 -22.45 -21.05 -25.98
N PRO A 395 -21.83 -20.94 -24.79
CA PRO A 395 -22.28 -20.24 -23.59
C PRO A 395 -21.81 -18.76 -23.50
N ASN A 396 -21.22 -18.22 -24.56
CA ASN A 396 -20.56 -16.90 -24.56
C ASN A 396 -21.47 -15.77 -25.07
N ASN A 397 -22.76 -16.00 -25.19
CA ASN A 397 -23.76 -15.06 -25.74
C ASN A 397 -24.20 -13.96 -24.76
N SER A 398 -23.27 -13.50 -23.92
CA SER A 398 -23.48 -12.47 -22.91
C SER A 398 -22.49 -11.32 -23.09
N GLN A 399 -22.96 -10.11 -22.81
CA GLN A 399 -22.12 -8.94 -22.58
C GLN A 399 -21.98 -8.73 -21.08
N LEU A 400 -20.76 -8.44 -20.64
CA LEU A 400 -20.39 -8.23 -19.24
C LEU A 400 -19.66 -6.90 -19.16
N SER A 401 -20.10 -6.02 -18.27
CA SER A 401 -19.32 -4.83 -17.94
C SER A 401 -18.14 -5.18 -17.05
N ASP A 402 -17.29 -4.21 -16.77
CA ASP A 402 -16.53 -4.15 -15.52
C ASP A 402 -17.50 -4.11 -14.31
N ALA A 403 -16.98 -3.96 -13.10
CA ALA A 403 -17.78 -3.92 -11.89
C ALA A 403 -17.49 -2.64 -11.11
N ILE A 404 -18.36 -2.33 -10.15
CA ILE A 404 -18.24 -1.20 -9.25
C ILE A 404 -18.35 -1.68 -7.81
N VAL A 405 -17.52 -1.15 -6.93
CA VAL A 405 -17.65 -1.25 -5.47
C VAL A 405 -18.11 0.10 -4.92
N PHE A 406 -19.02 0.09 -3.95
CA PHE A 406 -19.50 1.32 -3.30
C PHE A 406 -19.98 1.05 -1.88
N LEU A 407 -19.83 2.06 -1.01
CA LEU A 407 -20.38 2.10 0.33
C LEU A 407 -21.84 2.57 0.29
N VAL A 408 -22.70 1.95 1.08
CA VAL A 408 -24.05 2.44 1.38
C VAL A 408 -23.97 3.36 2.59
N GLU A 409 -24.11 4.66 2.34
CA GLU A 409 -24.11 5.71 3.35
C GLU A 409 -25.42 5.69 4.17
N PRO A 410 -25.39 6.26 5.40
CA PRO A 410 -26.57 6.40 6.24
C PRO A 410 -27.79 7.02 5.57
#